data_AF-A0A2R5EUS3-F1
#
_entry.id   AF-A0A2R5EUS3-F1
#
_cell.length_a   1.000
_cell.length_b   1.000
_cell.length_c   1.000
_cell.angle_alpha   90.00
_cell.angle_beta   90.00
_cell.angle_gamma   90.00
#
_symmetry.space_group_name_H-M   'P 1'
#
loop_
_entity.id
_entity.type
_entity.pdbx_description
1 polymer ?
#
loop_
_entity_poly.entity_id
_entity_poly.type
_entity_poly.pdbx_seq_one_letter_code
_entity_poly.pdbx_strand_id
1 'polypeptide(L)'
;IDFVIRLANHHYAEVQSERPRTGEQSSVVRDAVVILGNQPKTKMKTPLRLIEFYDDQDRFYRIATTKHDLPAEELMDVYRNRWLIELFFKWLKQHLKFAKLYSYQPDAVWNHIYLALVGYGLSYLVKRELDTTHSTWDILRLIRLYATKRWSAFLKEVHRIPNACKVTKRKTGPPKLQEATETPGVQIQQPKKRKR
;
A
#
# COMPACT_ATOMS: atom_id res chain seq x y z
N ILE A 1 -9.16 -9.61 23.74
CA ILE A 1 -8.90 -9.62 22.28
C ILE A 1 -7.86 -8.55 22.03
N ASP A 2 -6.72 -8.96 21.50
CA ASP A 2 -5.62 -8.04 21.21
C ASP A 2 -5.74 -7.53 19.79
N PHE A 3 -5.43 -6.25 19.58
CA PHE A 3 -5.50 -5.65 18.25
C PHE A 3 -4.44 -4.58 18.07
N VAL A 4 -4.15 -4.31 16.80
CA VAL A 4 -3.34 -3.18 16.33
C VAL A 4 -4.17 -2.50 15.25
N ILE A 5 -4.49 -1.21 15.45
CA ILE A 5 -5.33 -0.43 14.55
C ILE A 5 -4.63 0.86 14.14
N ARG A 6 -4.89 1.31 12.92
CA ARG A 6 -4.52 2.66 12.50
C ARG A 6 -5.55 3.66 13.00
N LEU A 7 -5.08 4.74 13.59
CA LEU A 7 -5.90 5.90 13.89
C LEU A 7 -5.72 6.97 12.81
N ALA A 8 -6.83 7.56 12.39
CA ALA A 8 -6.81 8.76 11.58
C ALA A 8 -6.35 9.99 12.40
N ASN A 9 -5.76 10.96 11.72
CA ASN A 9 -5.13 12.13 12.36
C ASN A 9 -6.11 12.98 13.18
N HIS A 10 -7.38 13.01 12.80
CA HIS A 10 -8.43 13.78 13.48
C HIS A 10 -8.99 13.09 14.74
N HIS A 11 -8.58 11.84 15.05
CA HIS A 11 -9.03 11.19 16.27
C HIS A 11 -8.31 11.76 17.48
N TYR A 12 -9.10 12.19 18.47
CA TYR A 12 -8.61 12.72 19.73
C TYR A 12 -8.12 11.58 20.64
N ALA A 13 -6.92 11.76 21.18
CA ALA A 13 -6.30 10.86 22.14
C ALA A 13 -5.72 11.70 23.28
N GLU A 14 -6.19 11.46 24.49
CA GLU A 14 -5.68 12.10 25.70
C GLU A 14 -4.50 11.28 26.24
N VAL A 15 -3.33 11.90 26.35
CA VAL A 15 -2.11 11.23 26.84
C VAL A 15 -2.15 11.14 28.37
N GLN A 16 -1.99 9.93 28.90
CA GLN A 16 -1.84 9.71 30.34
C GLN A 16 -0.37 9.64 30.75
N SER A 17 0.42 8.84 30.04
CA SER A 17 1.83 8.64 30.33
C SER A 17 2.64 8.40 29.06
N GLU A 18 3.84 8.96 29.00
CA GLU A 18 4.79 8.70 27.92
C GLU A 18 5.73 7.56 28.33
N ARG A 19 6.05 6.69 27.36
CA ARG A 19 7.05 5.64 27.54
C ARG A 19 8.40 6.15 27.07
N PRO A 20 9.51 5.73 27.71
CA PRO A 20 10.84 6.09 27.25
C PRO A 20 11.03 5.55 25.82
N ARG A 21 11.59 6.39 24.94
CA ARG A 21 11.88 5.99 23.56
C ARG A 21 12.94 4.89 23.58
N THR A 22 12.61 3.73 23.02
CA THR A 22 13.59 2.67 22.79
C THR A 22 14.45 3.09 21.59
N GLY A 23 15.70 3.49 21.85
CA GLY A 23 16.72 3.81 20.84
C GLY A 23 16.68 5.26 20.31
N GLU A 24 17.86 5.90 20.21
CA GLU A 24 18.04 7.27 19.70
C GLU A 24 17.76 7.43 18.19
N GLN A 25 17.55 6.32 17.46
CA GLN A 25 17.39 6.32 15.99
C GLN A 25 16.09 5.68 15.49
N SER A 26 15.13 5.37 16.36
CA SER A 26 13.85 4.82 15.88
C SER A 26 13.04 5.93 15.19
N SER A 27 12.43 5.63 14.03
CA SER A 27 11.53 6.53 13.30
C SER A 27 10.23 6.88 14.06
N VAL A 28 10.16 6.46 15.32
CA VAL A 28 9.07 6.65 16.27
C VAL A 28 9.17 8.03 16.91
N VAL A 29 8.17 8.85 16.65
CA VAL A 29 8.02 10.19 17.21
C VAL A 29 7.53 10.12 18.65
N ARG A 30 6.54 9.26 18.91
CA ARG A 30 5.90 9.16 20.22
C ARG A 30 5.46 7.74 20.52
N ASP A 31 5.70 7.31 21.75
CA ASP A 31 5.12 6.12 22.35
C ASP A 31 4.49 6.51 23.69
N ALA A 32 3.16 6.40 23.79
CA ALA A 32 2.41 6.88 24.94
C ALA A 32 1.20 5.99 25.24
N VAL A 33 0.81 5.94 26.50
CA VAL A 33 -0.48 5.36 26.91
C VAL A 33 -1.53 6.48 26.87
N VAL A 34 -2.60 6.24 26.12
CA VAL A 34 -3.65 7.21 25.82
C VAL A 34 -5.04 6.66 26.10
N ILE A 35 -5.99 7.54 26.40
CA ILE A 35 -7.42 7.25 26.28
C ILE A 35 -7.93 7.86 24.98
N LEU A 36 -8.64 7.07 24.18
CA LEU A 36 -9.31 7.58 22.98
C LEU A 36 -10.66 8.23 23.31
N GLY A 37 -10.95 9.33 22.63
CA GLY A 37 -12.23 10.03 22.71
C GLY A 37 -12.17 11.34 23.51
N ASN A 38 -12.89 12.35 23.04
CA ASN A 38 -12.94 13.69 23.64
C ASN A 38 -14.16 13.86 24.56
N GLN A 39 -15.34 13.44 24.07
CA GLN A 39 -16.58 13.58 24.85
C GLN A 39 -16.78 12.43 25.83
N PRO A 40 -17.38 12.67 27.00
CA PRO A 40 -17.58 11.65 28.05
C PRO A 40 -18.38 10.43 27.57
N LYS A 41 -19.25 10.58 26.56
CA LYS A 41 -20.00 9.46 25.95
C LYS A 41 -19.16 8.61 24.99
N THR A 42 -18.12 9.19 24.38
CA THR A 42 -17.27 8.53 23.37
C THR A 42 -15.90 8.16 23.93
N LYS A 43 -15.57 8.63 25.14
CA LYS A 43 -14.32 8.36 25.84
C LYS A 43 -14.27 6.87 26.19
N MET A 44 -13.24 6.18 25.72
CA MET A 44 -12.99 4.81 26.13
C MET A 44 -12.59 4.77 27.61
N LYS A 45 -13.07 3.74 28.32
CA LYS A 45 -12.66 3.50 29.72
C LYS A 45 -11.28 2.85 29.81
N THR A 46 -10.91 2.07 28.80
CA THR A 46 -9.66 1.32 28.78
C THR A 46 -8.55 2.14 28.12
N PRO A 47 -7.39 2.28 28.76
CA PRO A 47 -6.23 2.90 28.14
C PRO A 47 -5.67 2.02 27.03
N LEU A 48 -5.15 2.66 25.98
CA LEU A 48 -4.50 2.02 24.84
C LEU A 48 -3.09 2.59 24.70
N ARG A 49 -2.18 1.84 24.09
CA ARG A 49 -0.89 2.38 23.68
C ARG A 49 -1.01 3.01 22.30
N LEU A 50 -0.56 4.24 22.15
CA LEU A 50 -0.46 4.99 20.92
C LEU A 50 1.00 5.10 20.50
N ILE A 51 1.27 4.75 19.26
CA ILE A 51 2.58 4.89 18.62
C ILE A 51 2.42 5.80 17.41
N GLU A 52 3.24 6.83 17.34
CA GLU A 52 3.29 7.78 16.23
C GLU A 52 4.67 7.70 15.59
N PHE A 53 4.73 7.50 14.27
CA PHE A 53 5.98 7.31 13.54
C PHE A 53 5.89 7.88 12.12
N TYR A 54 7.06 8.11 11.51
CA TYR A 54 7.19 8.44 10.11
C TYR A 54 7.68 7.22 9.31
N ASP A 55 7.12 7.03 8.13
CA ASP A 55 7.59 6.04 7.15
C ASP A 55 8.78 6.59 6.34
N ASP A 56 9.45 5.73 5.55
CA ASP A 56 10.59 6.10 4.69
C ASP A 56 10.25 7.21 3.67
N GLN A 57 8.96 7.40 3.39
CA GLN A 57 8.42 8.43 2.50
C GLN A 57 7.92 9.68 3.26
N ASP A 58 8.35 9.88 4.51
CA ASP A 58 7.97 10.99 5.39
C ASP A 58 6.45 11.08 5.63
N ARG A 59 5.78 9.92 5.66
CA ARG A 59 4.34 9.84 5.92
C ARG A 59 4.09 9.56 7.39
N PHE A 60 3.26 10.38 8.01
CA PHE A 60 2.89 10.23 9.41
C PHE A 60 1.82 9.15 9.61
N TYR A 61 2.08 8.22 10.52
CA TYR A 61 1.16 7.17 10.93
C TYR A 61 0.95 7.16 12.43
N ARG A 62 -0.29 6.89 12.83
CA ARG A 62 -0.70 6.70 14.24
C ARG A 62 -1.28 5.30 14.37
N ILE A 63 -0.72 4.51 15.27
CA ILE A 63 -1.16 3.16 15.59
C ILE A 63 -1.63 3.13 17.04
N ALA A 64 -2.81 2.56 17.29
CA ALA A 64 -3.25 2.23 18.63
C ALA A 64 -3.31 0.71 18.84
N THR A 65 -2.91 0.27 20.03
CA THR A 65 -2.92 -1.14 20.41
C THR A 65 -3.25 -1.34 21.88
N THR A 66 -3.82 -2.50 22.18
CA THR A 66 -3.97 -3.02 23.55
C THR A 66 -2.70 -3.75 24.02
N LYS A 67 -1.76 -4.06 23.10
CA LYS A 67 -0.53 -4.79 23.45
C LYS A 67 0.54 -3.85 23.98
N HIS A 68 0.90 -4.08 25.24
CA HIS A 68 1.92 -3.31 25.94
C HIS A 68 3.28 -4.00 26.00
N ASP A 69 3.33 -5.30 25.68
CA ASP A 69 4.51 -6.17 25.87
C ASP A 69 5.53 -6.06 24.73
N LEU A 70 5.07 -5.74 23.51
CA LEU A 70 5.92 -5.70 22.31
C LEU A 70 6.65 -4.35 22.19
N PRO A 71 7.86 -4.27 21.63
CA PRO A 71 8.50 -3.00 21.30
C PRO A 71 7.72 -2.25 20.21
N ALA A 72 7.95 -0.93 20.12
CA ALA A 72 7.26 -0.09 19.14
C ALA A 72 7.56 -0.48 17.69
N GLU A 73 8.78 -0.93 17.42
CA GLU A 73 9.24 -1.40 16.10
C GLU A 73 8.46 -2.64 15.63
N GLU A 74 8.29 -3.65 16.49
CA GLU A 74 7.49 -4.83 16.15
C GLU A 74 6.02 -4.48 15.87
N LEU A 75 5.47 -3.49 16.57
CA LEU A 75 4.10 -3.02 16.32
C LEU A 75 3.99 -2.32 14.96
N MET A 76 5.01 -1.59 14.54
CA MET A 76 5.10 -1.02 13.19
C MET A 76 5.18 -2.12 12.13
N ASP A 77 5.98 -3.17 12.37
CA ASP A 77 6.09 -4.32 11.46
C ASP A 77 4.79 -5.10 11.34
N VAL A 78 4.06 -5.31 12.45
CA VAL A 78 2.71 -5.91 12.42
C VAL A 78 1.79 -5.10 11.51
N TYR A 79 1.84 -3.78 11.60
CA TYR A 79 1.04 -2.90 10.75
C TYR A 79 1.49 -2.94 9.27
N ARG A 80 2.80 -3.00 9.01
CA ARG A 80 3.36 -3.21 7.66
C ARG A 80 2.91 -4.54 7.06
N ASN A 81 2.98 -5.62 7.84
CA ASN A 81 2.58 -6.96 7.44
C ASN A 81 1.08 -7.04 7.11
N ARG A 82 0.23 -6.32 7.87
CA ARG A 82 -1.19 -6.20 7.55
C ARG A 82 -1.40 -5.62 6.13
N TRP A 83 -0.68 -4.56 5.78
CA TRP A 83 -0.78 -3.97 4.45
C TRP A 83 -0.26 -4.91 3.35
N LEU A 84 0.82 -5.66 3.61
CA LEU A 84 1.33 -6.69 2.68
C LEU A 84 0.27 -7.76 2.38
N ILE A 85 -0.51 -8.19 3.39
CA ILE A 85 -1.62 -9.13 3.20
C ILE A 85 -2.71 -8.52 2.30
N GLU A 86 -3.06 -7.25 2.49
CA GLU A 86 -4.02 -6.56 1.62
C GLU A 86 -3.53 -6.48 0.17
N LEU A 87 -2.24 -6.19 -0.05
CA LEU A 87 -1.61 -6.21 -1.37
C LEU A 87 -1.62 -7.59 -1.99
N PHE A 88 -1.33 -8.63 -1.21
CA PHE A 88 -1.40 -10.02 -1.64
C PHE A 88 -2.80 -10.39 -2.13
N PHE A 89 -3.84 -10.14 -1.32
CA PHE A 89 -5.22 -10.43 -1.73
C PHE A 89 -5.68 -9.57 -2.91
N LYS A 90 -5.23 -8.32 -2.99
CA LYS A 90 -5.49 -7.46 -4.16
C LYS A 90 -4.91 -8.09 -5.42
N TRP A 91 -3.65 -8.51 -5.37
CA TRP A 91 -2.97 -9.18 -6.47
C TRP A 91 -3.71 -10.48 -6.87
N LEU A 92 -4.08 -11.30 -5.89
CA LEU A 92 -4.80 -12.56 -6.09
C LEU A 92 -6.13 -12.35 -6.83
N LYS A 93 -6.94 -11.40 -6.34
CA LYS A 93 -8.23 -11.03 -6.93
C LYS A 93 -8.07 -10.50 -8.35
N GLN A 94 -7.08 -9.65 -8.59
CA GLN A 94 -6.86 -9.01 -9.89
C GLN A 94 -6.34 -9.99 -10.96
N HIS A 95 -5.39 -10.86 -10.60
CA HIS A 95 -4.65 -11.60 -11.62
C HIS A 95 -5.07 -13.06 -11.76
N LEU A 96 -5.61 -13.68 -10.71
CA LEU A 96 -6.02 -15.09 -10.72
C LEU A 96 -7.55 -15.28 -10.85
N LYS A 97 -8.30 -14.20 -11.13
CA LYS A 97 -9.78 -14.21 -11.23
C LYS A 97 -10.47 -14.75 -9.97
N PHE A 98 -9.82 -14.64 -8.81
CA PHE A 98 -10.30 -15.16 -7.53
C PHE A 98 -11.61 -14.50 -7.03
N ALA A 99 -12.02 -13.38 -7.63
CA ALA A 99 -13.23 -12.66 -7.21
C ALA A 99 -14.55 -13.34 -7.62
N LYS A 100 -14.56 -14.17 -8.66
CA LYS A 100 -15.78 -14.84 -9.14
C LYS A 100 -15.65 -16.35 -8.93
N LEU A 101 -16.43 -16.88 -8.00
CA LEU A 101 -16.52 -18.32 -7.78
C LEU A 101 -17.20 -18.99 -8.99
N TYR A 102 -16.63 -20.10 -9.44
CA TYR A 102 -17.19 -20.91 -10.53
C TYR A 102 -18.31 -21.85 -10.05
N SER A 103 -18.29 -22.21 -8.76
CA SER A 103 -19.27 -23.07 -8.12
C SER A 103 -19.38 -22.71 -6.64
N TYR A 104 -20.55 -22.94 -6.04
CA TYR A 104 -20.84 -22.62 -4.63
C TYR A 104 -20.71 -23.84 -3.70
N GLN A 105 -20.23 -24.97 -4.22
CA GLN A 105 -19.94 -26.14 -3.41
C GLN A 105 -18.68 -25.90 -2.56
N PRO A 106 -18.68 -26.21 -1.24
CA PRO A 106 -17.56 -25.94 -0.34
C PRO A 106 -16.22 -26.46 -0.87
N ASP A 107 -16.19 -27.70 -1.37
CA ASP A 107 -14.97 -28.33 -1.89
C ASP A 107 -14.43 -27.63 -3.15
N ALA A 108 -15.33 -27.16 -4.02
CA ALA A 108 -14.95 -26.42 -5.21
C ALA A 108 -14.33 -25.06 -4.84
N VAL A 109 -14.84 -24.40 -3.80
CA VAL A 109 -14.27 -23.15 -3.28
C VAL A 109 -12.89 -23.39 -2.70
N TRP A 110 -12.71 -24.45 -1.88
CA TRP A 110 -11.40 -24.81 -1.34
C TRP A 110 -10.38 -25.11 -2.44
N ASN A 111 -10.74 -25.93 -3.42
CA ASN A 111 -9.88 -26.23 -4.56
C ASN A 111 -9.52 -24.97 -5.36
N HIS A 112 -10.45 -24.03 -5.52
CA HIS A 112 -10.19 -22.75 -6.17
C HIS A 112 -9.17 -21.90 -5.39
N ILE A 113 -9.28 -21.85 -4.06
CA ILE A 113 -8.30 -21.20 -3.19
C ILE A 113 -6.93 -21.85 -3.33
N TYR A 114 -6.85 -23.19 -3.26
CA TYR A 114 -5.57 -23.89 -3.40
C TYR A 114 -4.92 -23.64 -4.76
N LEU A 115 -5.66 -23.72 -5.86
CA LEU A 115 -5.14 -23.41 -7.20
C LEU A 115 -4.66 -21.97 -7.32
N ALA A 116 -5.35 -21.00 -6.71
CA ALA A 116 -4.92 -19.62 -6.68
C ALA A 116 -3.61 -19.44 -5.90
N LEU A 117 -3.49 -20.09 -4.73
CA LEU A 117 -2.26 -20.05 -3.93
C LEU A 117 -1.09 -20.70 -4.65
N VAL A 118 -1.29 -21.87 -5.26
CA VAL A 118 -0.28 -22.57 -6.07
C VAL A 118 0.15 -21.72 -7.26
N GLY A 119 -0.78 -21.11 -7.99
CA GLY A 119 -0.48 -20.24 -9.13
C GLY A 119 0.36 -19.02 -8.75
N TYR A 120 0.06 -18.40 -7.60
CA TYR A 120 0.92 -17.34 -7.05
C TYR A 120 2.30 -17.87 -6.66
N GLY A 121 2.35 -18.99 -5.92
CA GLY A 121 3.58 -19.62 -5.47
C GLY A 121 4.52 -19.96 -6.61
N LEU A 122 4.02 -20.56 -7.70
CA LEU A 122 4.80 -20.83 -8.91
C LEU A 122 5.30 -19.54 -9.57
N SER A 123 4.44 -18.53 -9.71
CA SER A 123 4.84 -17.25 -10.33
C SER A 123 5.94 -16.56 -9.53
N TYR A 124 5.85 -16.62 -8.19
CA TYR A 124 6.85 -16.08 -7.29
C TYR A 124 8.15 -16.90 -7.31
N LEU A 125 8.06 -18.23 -7.32
CA LEU A 125 9.21 -19.12 -7.40
C LEU A 125 10.01 -18.89 -8.69
N VAL A 126 9.32 -18.88 -9.83
CA VAL A 126 9.93 -18.61 -11.15
C VAL A 126 10.60 -17.24 -11.16
N LYS A 127 9.98 -16.23 -10.55
CA LYS A 127 10.60 -14.89 -10.40
C LYS A 127 11.92 -14.95 -9.64
N ARG A 128 11.92 -15.67 -8.52
CA ARG A 128 13.06 -15.79 -7.62
C ARG A 128 14.20 -16.58 -8.26
N GLU A 129 13.89 -17.66 -8.97
CA GLU A 129 14.89 -18.50 -9.64
C GLU A 129 15.55 -17.82 -10.84
N LEU A 130 14.80 -17.01 -11.58
CA LEU A 130 15.30 -16.33 -12.78
C LEU A 130 15.94 -14.96 -12.50
N ASP A 131 15.96 -14.52 -11.23
CA ASP A 131 16.45 -13.23 -10.75
C ASP A 131 16.10 -12.04 -11.67
N THR A 132 14.81 -11.96 -12.00
CA THR A 132 14.32 -11.02 -13.02
C THR A 132 13.88 -9.69 -12.40
N THR A 133 14.06 -8.61 -13.15
CA THR A 133 13.52 -7.28 -12.79
C THR A 133 12.00 -7.17 -13.03
N HIS A 134 11.37 -8.18 -13.62
CA HIS A 134 9.95 -8.18 -13.95
C HIS A 134 9.04 -8.22 -12.71
N SER A 135 7.84 -7.66 -12.83
CA SER A 135 6.83 -7.79 -11.78
C SER A 135 6.31 -9.23 -11.73
N THR A 136 5.82 -9.68 -10.56
CA THR A 136 5.24 -11.03 -10.42
C THR A 136 4.06 -11.25 -11.38
N TRP A 137 3.34 -10.17 -11.72
CA TRP A 137 2.27 -10.22 -12.71
C TRP A 137 2.80 -10.45 -14.14
N ASP A 138 3.86 -9.76 -14.54
CA ASP A 138 4.45 -9.93 -15.87
C ASP A 138 4.90 -11.37 -16.09
N ILE A 139 5.48 -11.99 -15.07
CA ILE A 139 5.91 -13.38 -15.10
C ILE A 139 4.70 -14.31 -15.23
N LEU A 140 3.66 -14.12 -14.41
CA LEU A 140 2.41 -14.86 -14.56
C LEU A 140 1.81 -14.70 -15.97
N ARG A 141 1.87 -13.49 -16.54
CA ARG A 141 1.40 -13.21 -17.90
C ARG A 141 2.24 -13.92 -18.94
N LEU A 142 3.57 -13.91 -18.82
CA LEU A 142 4.48 -14.61 -19.72
C LEU A 142 4.28 -16.12 -19.63
N ILE A 143 4.14 -16.67 -18.42
CA ILE A 143 3.80 -18.09 -18.21
C ILE A 143 2.51 -18.44 -18.96
N ARG A 144 1.47 -17.60 -18.86
CA ARG A 144 0.21 -17.81 -19.58
C ARG A 144 0.38 -17.76 -21.11
N LEU A 145 1.19 -16.83 -21.62
CA LEU A 145 1.41 -16.68 -23.07
C LEU A 145 2.27 -17.82 -23.64
N TYR A 146 3.25 -18.29 -22.89
CA TYR A 146 4.20 -19.32 -23.30
C TYR A 146 3.85 -20.72 -22.77
N ALA A 147 2.67 -20.91 -22.18
CA ALA A 147 2.22 -22.19 -21.62
C ALA A 147 2.25 -23.36 -22.63
N THR A 148 2.07 -23.07 -23.92
CA THR A 148 2.10 -24.06 -25.01
C THR A 148 3.43 -24.12 -25.75
N LYS A 149 4.41 -23.30 -25.35
CA LYS A 149 5.73 -23.20 -25.98
C LYS A 149 6.78 -23.90 -25.15
N ARG A 150 7.95 -24.12 -25.75
CA ARG A 150 9.11 -24.68 -25.05
C ARG A 150 9.64 -23.68 -24.02
N TRP A 151 10.17 -24.21 -22.90
CA TRP A 151 10.77 -23.41 -21.84
C TRP A 151 11.88 -22.46 -22.33
N SER A 152 12.66 -22.88 -23.32
CA SER A 152 13.70 -22.04 -23.92
C SER A 152 13.18 -20.76 -24.59
N ALA A 153 11.96 -20.78 -25.16
CA ALA A 153 11.35 -19.59 -25.74
C ALA A 153 10.88 -18.62 -24.66
N PHE A 154 10.38 -19.14 -23.54
CA PHE A 154 10.03 -18.35 -22.37
C PHE A 154 11.26 -17.66 -21.78
N LEU A 155 12.35 -18.40 -21.54
CA LEU A 155 13.59 -17.83 -20.98
C LEU A 155 14.15 -16.70 -21.85
N LYS A 156 14.10 -16.83 -23.18
CA LYS A 156 14.52 -15.77 -24.10
C LYS A 156 13.73 -14.49 -23.92
N GLU A 157 12.42 -14.58 -23.73
CA GLU A 157 11.56 -13.40 -23.55
C GLU A 157 11.71 -12.79 -22.15
N VAL A 158 11.92 -13.62 -21.12
CA VAL A 158 12.14 -13.14 -19.74
C VAL A 158 13.43 -12.33 -19.61
N HIS A 159 14.51 -12.73 -20.29
CA HIS A 159 15.77 -11.98 -20.30
C HIS A 159 15.88 -10.99 -21.45
N ARG A 160 14.78 -10.77 -22.20
CA ARG A 160 14.79 -9.84 -23.32
C ARG A 160 14.84 -8.41 -22.77
N ILE A 161 15.94 -7.72 -23.06
CA ILE A 161 16.02 -6.28 -22.82
C ILE A 161 14.95 -5.61 -23.69
N PRO A 162 14.02 -4.83 -23.10
CA PRO A 162 13.04 -4.12 -23.91
C PRO A 162 13.77 -3.17 -24.84
N ASN A 163 13.71 -3.44 -26.15
CA ASN A 163 14.16 -2.49 -27.15
C ASN A 163 13.39 -1.20 -26.92
N ALA A 164 14.11 -0.13 -26.57
CA ALA A 164 13.55 1.18 -26.31
C ALA A 164 12.52 1.48 -27.41
N CYS A 165 11.25 1.57 -27.02
CA CYS A 165 10.21 2.02 -27.92
C CYS A 165 10.63 3.44 -28.33
N LYS A 166 11.00 3.64 -29.60
CA LYS A 166 11.37 4.96 -30.12
C LYS A 166 10.26 5.89 -29.70
N VAL A 167 10.55 6.79 -28.77
CA VAL A 167 9.61 7.81 -28.31
C VAL A 167 9.20 8.56 -29.57
N THR A 168 7.98 8.32 -30.05
CA THR A 168 7.35 9.24 -30.98
C THR A 168 7.34 10.57 -30.24
N LYS A 169 8.02 11.57 -30.81
CA LYS A 169 8.08 12.93 -30.26
C LYS A 169 6.68 13.30 -29.82
N ARG A 170 6.43 13.35 -28.50
CA ARG A 170 5.21 13.97 -27.99
C ARG A 170 5.22 15.36 -28.60
N LYS A 171 4.18 15.70 -29.36
CA LYS A 171 3.97 17.08 -29.83
C LYS A 171 4.22 17.98 -28.63
N THR A 172 5.15 18.92 -28.81
CA THR A 172 5.48 19.99 -27.88
C THR A 172 4.20 20.48 -27.22
N GLY A 173 4.26 20.69 -25.91
CA GLY A 173 3.14 21.15 -25.10
C GLY A 173 2.44 22.38 -25.71
N PRO A 174 1.23 22.71 -25.19
CA PRO A 174 0.48 23.86 -25.68
C PRO A 174 1.36 25.12 -25.72
N PRO A 175 1.21 25.99 -26.74
CA PRO A 175 2.07 27.16 -26.91
C PRO A 175 2.13 27.96 -25.61
N LYS A 176 3.34 28.37 -25.21
CA LYS A 176 3.56 29.21 -24.03
C LYS A 176 2.63 30.43 -24.10
N LEU A 177 1.87 30.68 -23.03
CA LEU A 177 1.22 31.97 -22.82
C LEU A 177 2.30 33.05 -22.86
N GLN A 178 2.17 33.98 -23.80
CA GLN A 178 2.99 35.19 -23.81
C GLN A 178 2.67 35.97 -22.52
N GLU A 179 3.71 36.37 -21.80
CA GLU A 179 3.57 37.22 -20.61
C GLU A 179 2.83 38.50 -21.03
N ALA A 180 1.71 38.76 -20.36
CA ALA A 180 0.95 39.98 -20.57
C ALA A 180 1.79 41.14 -20.05
N THR A 181 2.23 42.03 -20.95
CA THR A 181 2.77 43.34 -20.56
C THR A 181 1.74 44.02 -19.66
N GLU A 182 2.15 44.37 -18.45
CA GLU A 182 1.30 45.03 -17.47
C GLU A 182 0.86 46.40 -18.00
N THR A 183 -0.39 46.50 -18.47
CA THR A 183 -1.05 47.79 -18.62
C THR A 183 -1.59 48.18 -17.24
N PRO A 184 -1.17 49.30 -16.64
CA PRO A 184 -1.65 49.71 -15.33
C PRO A 184 -3.13 50.09 -15.42
N GLY A 185 -3.98 49.45 -14.61
CA GLY A 185 -5.29 50.02 -14.24
C GLY A 185 -6.56 49.20 -14.47
N VAL A 186 -6.54 47.87 -14.39
CA VAL A 186 -7.81 47.10 -14.33
C VAL A 186 -7.78 46.05 -13.21
N GLN A 187 -8.60 46.25 -12.17
CA GLN A 187 -8.83 45.25 -11.13
C GLN A 187 -9.76 44.15 -11.63
N ILE A 188 -9.27 42.90 -11.67
CA ILE A 188 -10.08 41.71 -11.97
C ILE A 188 -10.61 41.15 -10.64
N GLN A 189 -11.92 41.21 -10.42
CA GLN A 189 -12.58 40.49 -9.32
C GLN A 189 -12.54 38.98 -9.59
N GLN A 190 -12.08 38.20 -8.61
CA GLN A 190 -12.10 36.74 -8.71
C GLN A 190 -13.54 36.19 -8.58
N PRO A 191 -13.96 35.24 -9.43
CA PRO A 191 -15.29 34.65 -9.34
C PRO A 191 -15.43 33.75 -8.09
N LYS A 192 -16.53 33.92 -7.36
CA LYS A 192 -16.90 33.09 -6.19
C LYS A 192 -16.94 31.60 -6.57
N LYS A 193 -16.15 30.78 -5.87
CA LYS A 193 -16.17 29.31 -5.99
C LYS A 193 -17.57 28.77 -5.69
N ARG A 194 -18.18 28.11 -6.67
CA ARG A 194 -19.42 27.34 -6.51
C ARG A 194 -19.08 26.08 -5.69
N LYS A 195 -19.65 25.95 -4.49
CA LYS A 195 -19.54 24.74 -3.67
C LYS A 195 -20.22 23.58 -4.41
N ARG A 196 -19.53 22.44 -4.50
CA ARG A 196 -20.16 21.14 -4.76
C ARG A 196 -20.54 20.52 -3.42
#